data_AF-A0A945QZ00-F1
#
_entry.id   AF-A0A945QZ00-F1
#
_cell.length_a   1.000
_cell.length_b   1.000
_cell.length_c   1.000
_cell.angle_alpha   90.00
_cell.angle_beta   90.00
_cell.angle_gamma   90.00
#
_symmetry.space_group_name_H-M   'P 1'
#
loop_
_entity.id
_entity.type
_entity.pdbx_description
1 polymer ?
#
loop_
_entity_poly.entity_id
_entity_poly.type
_entity_poly.pdbx_seq_one_letter_code
_entity_poly.pdbx_strand_id
1 'polypeptide(L)'
;MLKTGAEHLESLRDGRRVYIGGELVDDVTTHPAFRNAAQSFAMLYDRKAAPENREVMSFEEDGETYSSWFLMPRTKDDLVKRMETHRRIAEWSHGLLGRSPDHVTSFVTGLAMKPAMFDE
;
A
#
# COMPACT_ATOMS: atom_id res chain seq x y z
N MET A 1 5.33 11.05 8.36
CA MET A 1 4.39 10.13 9.05
C MET A 1 3.73 9.21 8.04
N LEU A 2 3.41 7.96 8.41
CA LEU A 2 2.79 7.01 7.48
C LEU A 2 1.28 7.25 7.35
N LYS A 3 0.79 7.20 6.09
CA LYS A 3 -0.63 7.31 5.76
C LYS A 3 -1.48 6.30 6.54
N THR A 4 -2.54 6.81 7.18
CA THR A 4 -3.56 6.09 7.95
C THR A 4 -4.72 5.60 7.06
N GLY A 5 -5.57 4.74 7.62
CA GLY A 5 -6.80 4.27 6.97
C GLY A 5 -7.80 5.39 6.74
N ALA A 6 -7.96 6.31 7.69
CA ALA A 6 -8.82 7.48 7.54
C ALA A 6 -8.38 8.38 6.36
N GLU A 7 -7.09 8.69 6.27
CA GLU A 7 -6.52 9.43 5.14
C GLU A 7 -6.64 8.66 3.82
N HIS A 8 -6.62 7.33 3.86
CA HIS A 8 -6.87 6.51 2.68
C HIS A 8 -8.31 6.65 2.20
N LEU A 9 -9.30 6.45 3.07
CA LEU A 9 -10.71 6.58 2.70
C LEU A 9 -11.02 7.99 2.18
N GLU A 10 -10.51 9.03 2.84
CA GLU A 10 -10.72 10.39 2.38
C GLU A 10 -10.09 10.64 1.01
N SER A 11 -8.89 10.10 0.75
CA SER A 11 -8.27 10.19 -0.58
C SER A 11 -9.04 9.47 -1.70
N LEU A 12 -10.04 8.65 -1.38
CA LEU A 12 -10.90 8.01 -2.38
C LEU A 12 -12.08 8.90 -2.80
N ARG A 13 -12.35 9.99 -2.08
CA ARG A 13 -13.42 10.96 -2.36
C ARG A 13 -12.92 12.11 -3.23
N ASP A 14 -12.39 11.76 -4.39
CA ASP A 14 -11.67 12.67 -5.30
C ASP A 14 -12.46 13.00 -6.58
N GLY A 15 -13.73 12.60 -6.66
CA GLY A 15 -14.56 12.81 -7.86
C GLY A 15 -14.22 11.87 -9.02
N ARG A 16 -13.51 10.77 -8.77
CA ARG A 16 -13.27 9.72 -9.77
C ARG A 16 -14.57 9.21 -10.40
N ARG A 17 -14.50 8.83 -11.67
CA ARG A 17 -15.60 8.20 -12.39
C ARG A 17 -15.44 6.70 -12.38
N VAL A 18 -16.17 6.02 -11.49
CA VAL A 18 -16.17 4.57 -11.35
C VAL A 18 -17.53 4.05 -11.80
N TYR A 19 -17.53 3.06 -12.71
CA TYR A 19 -18.74 2.43 -13.18
C TYR A 19 -18.80 0.98 -12.72
N ILE A 20 -19.96 0.52 -12.28
CA ILE A 20 -20.24 -0.89 -12.02
C ILE A 20 -21.52 -1.29 -12.76
N GLY A 21 -21.39 -2.15 -13.77
CA GLY A 21 -22.47 -2.38 -14.72
C GLY A 21 -22.84 -1.08 -15.45
N GLY A 22 -24.11 -0.67 -15.33
CA GLY A 22 -24.63 0.58 -15.92
C GLY A 22 -24.68 1.77 -14.95
N GLU A 23 -24.23 1.60 -13.71
CA GLU A 23 -24.29 2.63 -12.66
C GLU A 23 -22.98 3.41 -12.57
N LEU A 24 -23.08 4.75 -12.48
CA LEU A 24 -21.97 5.60 -12.05
C LEU A 24 -21.98 5.66 -10.51
N VAL A 25 -20.85 5.32 -9.91
CA VAL A 25 -20.67 5.28 -8.45
C VAL A 25 -20.13 6.63 -7.98
N ASP A 26 -20.89 7.33 -7.16
CA ASP A 26 -20.52 8.65 -6.62
C ASP A 26 -19.42 8.58 -5.55
N ASP A 27 -19.49 7.60 -4.65
CA ASP A 27 -18.52 7.42 -3.55
C ASP A 27 -18.23 5.93 -3.29
N VAL A 28 -17.04 5.49 -3.68
CA VAL A 28 -16.58 4.11 -3.49
C VAL A 28 -16.40 3.71 -2.02
N THR A 29 -16.28 4.67 -1.10
CA THR A 29 -16.12 4.40 0.33
C THR A 29 -17.42 4.00 1.01
N THR A 30 -18.57 4.36 0.43
CA THR A 30 -19.91 4.11 0.99
C THR A 30 -20.76 3.19 0.10
N HIS A 31 -20.46 3.12 -1.20
CA HIS A 31 -21.21 2.30 -2.15
C HIS A 31 -21.20 0.81 -1.76
N PRO A 32 -22.35 0.10 -1.76
CA PRO A 32 -22.46 -1.28 -1.27
C PRO A 32 -21.49 -2.28 -1.92
N ALA A 33 -21.17 -2.10 -3.21
CA ALA A 33 -20.25 -2.98 -3.92
C ALA A 33 -18.78 -2.83 -3.51
N PHE A 34 -18.39 -1.69 -2.92
CA PHE A 34 -16.98 -1.33 -2.71
C PHE A 34 -16.62 -1.07 -1.25
N ARG A 35 -17.56 -0.57 -0.43
CA ARG A 35 -17.28 -0.09 0.92
C ARG A 35 -16.50 -1.08 1.79
N ASN A 36 -16.81 -2.37 1.71
CA ASN A 36 -16.13 -3.38 2.52
C ASN A 36 -14.67 -3.56 2.07
N ALA A 37 -14.41 -3.57 0.76
CA ALA A 37 -13.05 -3.61 0.23
C ALA A 37 -12.29 -2.32 0.61
N ALA A 38 -12.90 -1.15 0.45
CA ALA A 38 -12.30 0.12 0.85
C ALA A 38 -11.88 0.12 2.33
N GLN A 39 -12.73 -0.42 3.22
CA GLN A 39 -12.40 -0.60 4.64
C GLN A 39 -11.28 -1.63 4.85
N SER A 40 -11.22 -2.72 4.09
CA SER A 40 -10.09 -3.66 4.13
C SER A 40 -8.77 -2.98 3.75
N PHE A 41 -8.77 -2.14 2.71
CA PHE A 41 -7.57 -1.35 2.36
C PHE A 41 -7.22 -0.34 3.46
N ALA A 42 -8.20 0.36 4.03
CA ALA A 42 -7.99 1.29 5.14
C ALA A 42 -7.32 0.58 6.34
N MET A 43 -7.80 -0.62 6.71
CA MET A 43 -7.20 -1.44 7.76
C MET A 43 -5.72 -1.77 7.50
N LEU A 44 -5.32 -2.04 6.24
CA LEU A 44 -3.91 -2.26 5.91
C LEU A 44 -3.06 -1.01 6.18
N TYR A 45 -3.58 0.19 5.88
CA TYR A 45 -2.87 1.45 6.18
C TYR A 45 -2.75 1.68 7.69
N ASP A 46 -3.81 1.43 8.46
CA ASP A 46 -3.77 1.55 9.92
C ASP A 46 -2.79 0.55 10.54
N ARG A 47 -2.85 -0.73 10.15
CA ARG A 47 -1.93 -1.77 10.64
C ARG A 47 -0.47 -1.41 10.32
N LYS A 48 -0.21 -0.91 9.11
CA LYS A 48 1.12 -0.46 8.70
C LYS A 48 1.61 0.73 9.55
N ALA A 49 0.74 1.68 9.87
CA ALA A 49 1.08 2.87 10.66
C ALA A 49 1.15 2.60 12.17
N ALA A 50 0.61 1.48 12.64
CA ALA A 50 0.53 1.14 14.06
C ALA A 50 1.93 0.98 14.69
N PRO A 51 2.18 1.53 15.91
CA PRO A 51 3.49 1.51 16.55
C PRO A 51 4.12 0.12 16.68
N GLU A 52 3.32 -0.90 16.96
CA GLU A 52 3.75 -2.30 17.11
C GLU A 52 4.27 -2.92 15.80
N ASN A 53 3.97 -2.31 14.66
CA ASN A 53 4.41 -2.79 13.34
C ASN A 53 5.54 -1.92 12.75
N ARG A 54 5.91 -0.81 13.40
CA ARG A 54 6.82 0.20 12.85
C ARG A 54 8.16 -0.39 12.42
N GLU A 55 8.74 -1.28 13.21
CA GLU A 55 10.05 -1.89 12.92
C GLU A 55 10.09 -2.60 11.56
N VAL A 56 9.04 -3.37 11.23
CA VAL A 56 8.95 -4.10 9.97
C VAL A 56 8.39 -3.23 8.86
N MET A 57 7.31 -2.49 9.13
CA MET A 57 6.49 -1.84 8.11
C MET A 57 7.03 -0.48 7.66
N SER A 58 8.10 0.01 8.31
CA SER A 58 8.74 1.27 7.97
C SER A 58 10.27 1.21 7.98
N PHE A 59 10.89 2.17 7.30
CA PHE A 59 12.30 2.48 7.38
C PHE A 59 12.49 4.00 7.39
N GLU A 60 13.64 4.46 7.86
CA GLU A 60 14.00 5.87 7.88
C GLU A 60 15.10 6.14 6.86
N GLU A 61 14.95 7.21 6.08
CA GLU A 61 15.91 7.68 5.09
C GLU A 61 15.80 9.21 5.07
N ASP A 62 16.95 9.91 5.09
CA ASP A 62 17.01 11.39 5.08
C ASP A 62 16.14 12.11 6.13
N GLY A 63 15.95 11.50 7.30
CA GLY A 63 15.17 12.06 8.41
C GLY A 63 13.65 11.86 8.28
N GLU A 64 13.19 11.19 7.23
CA GLU A 64 11.79 10.88 6.98
C GLU A 64 11.50 9.39 7.13
N THR A 65 10.27 9.06 7.53
CA THR A 65 9.81 7.68 7.67
C THR A 65 9.00 7.25 6.44
N TYR A 66 9.47 6.21 5.76
CA TYR A 66 8.83 5.61 4.59
C TYR A 66 8.30 4.23 4.91
N SER A 67 7.37 3.73 4.09
CA SER A 67 6.90 2.36 4.24
C SER A 67 7.89 1.38 3.63
N SER A 68 8.17 0.28 4.33
CA SER A 68 9.06 -0.80 3.85
C SER A 68 8.63 -1.44 2.53
N TRP A 69 7.38 -1.28 2.09
CA TRP A 69 6.98 -1.72 0.75
C TRP A 69 7.56 -0.86 -0.39
N PHE A 70 8.26 0.24 -0.07
CA PHE A 70 9.08 1.07 -0.97
C PHE A 70 10.59 0.87 -0.75
N LEU A 71 10.98 0.02 0.22
CA LEU A 71 12.40 -0.22 0.51
C LEU A 71 13.10 -0.72 -0.74
N MET A 72 14.17 -0.03 -1.15
CA MET A 72 15.06 -0.44 -2.24
C MET A 72 16.17 -1.35 -1.67
N PRO A 73 16.01 -2.68 -1.71
CA PRO A 73 16.92 -3.57 -1.01
C PRO A 73 18.31 -3.55 -1.64
N ARG A 74 19.35 -3.33 -0.82
CA ARG A 74 20.77 -3.41 -1.23
C ARG A 74 21.51 -4.56 -0.53
N THR A 75 20.90 -5.14 0.49
CA THR A 75 21.45 -6.22 1.30
C THR A 75 20.47 -7.38 1.45
N LYS A 76 20.96 -8.52 1.96
CA LYS A 76 20.11 -9.67 2.31
C LYS A 76 19.09 -9.30 3.40
N ASP A 77 19.48 -8.48 4.37
CA ASP A 77 18.60 -8.10 5.48
C ASP A 77 17.46 -7.21 4.99
N ASP A 78 17.72 -6.33 4.01
CA ASP A 78 16.67 -5.56 3.36
C ASP A 78 15.64 -6.47 2.65
N LEU A 79 16.14 -7.53 1.97
CA LEU A 79 15.26 -8.51 1.33
C LEU A 79 14.40 -9.26 2.35
N VAL A 80 14.97 -9.64 3.50
CA VAL A 80 14.24 -10.29 4.59
C VAL A 80 13.18 -9.34 5.15
N LYS A 81 13.53 -8.09 5.44
CA LYS A 81 12.59 -7.08 5.93
C LYS A 81 11.45 -6.82 4.96
N ARG A 82 11.76 -6.74 3.66
CA ARG A 82 10.75 -6.55 2.61
C ARG A 82 9.86 -7.78 2.45
N MET A 83 10.41 -8.99 2.48
CA MET A 83 9.63 -10.23 2.49
C MET A 83 8.65 -10.26 3.68
N GLU A 84 9.13 -9.93 4.87
CA GLU A 84 8.32 -9.90 6.09
C GLU A 84 7.21 -8.84 6.02
N THR A 85 7.48 -7.68 5.40
CA THR A 85 6.47 -6.66 5.10
C THR A 85 5.34 -7.24 4.24
N HIS A 86 5.68 -7.90 3.13
CA HIS A 86 4.70 -8.51 2.23
C HIS A 86 3.92 -9.66 2.90
N ARG A 87 4.60 -10.49 3.71
CA ARG A 87 3.99 -11.59 4.46
C ARG A 87 2.91 -11.08 5.41
N ARG A 88 3.19 -10.03 6.20
CA ARG A 88 2.21 -9.45 7.14
C ARG A 88 0.97 -8.89 6.44
N ILE A 89 1.15 -8.23 5.30
CA ILE A 89 0.04 -7.68 4.51
C ILE A 89 -0.86 -8.81 3.97
N ALA A 90 -0.24 -9.87 3.45
CA ALA A 90 -0.97 -11.06 3.04
C ALA A 90 -1.74 -11.66 4.24
N GLU A 91 -1.11 -11.78 5.41
CA GLU A 91 -1.76 -12.33 6.62
C GLU A 91 -2.96 -11.52 7.11
N TRP A 92 -2.87 -10.18 7.08
CA TRP A 92 -3.99 -9.31 7.48
C TRP A 92 -5.19 -9.41 6.55
N SER A 93 -4.99 -9.88 5.31
CA SER A 93 -6.06 -10.17 4.36
C SER A 93 -6.35 -11.65 4.19
N HIS A 94 -5.76 -12.51 5.04
CA HIS A 94 -5.82 -13.98 4.94
C HIS A 94 -5.40 -14.52 3.56
N GLY A 95 -4.53 -13.79 2.85
CA GLY A 95 -4.07 -14.12 1.50
C GLY A 95 -5.11 -13.86 0.40
N LEU A 96 -6.26 -13.27 0.71
CA LEU A 96 -7.36 -13.10 -0.25
C LEU A 96 -7.25 -11.81 -1.08
N LEU A 97 -6.48 -10.82 -0.61
CA LEU A 97 -6.32 -9.54 -1.30
C LEU A 97 -5.05 -9.56 -2.16
N GLY A 98 -5.15 -10.13 -3.36
CA GLY A 98 -3.99 -10.34 -4.26
C GLY A 98 -3.44 -9.09 -4.97
N ARG A 99 -4.10 -7.92 -4.81
CA ARG A 99 -3.68 -6.63 -5.38
C ARG A 99 -3.60 -5.55 -4.28
N SER A 100 -2.97 -5.90 -3.17
CA SER A 100 -2.70 -5.00 -2.06
C SER A 100 -1.75 -3.87 -2.47
N PRO A 101 -1.71 -2.74 -1.72
CA PRO A 101 -0.94 -1.57 -2.12
C PRO A 101 0.55 -1.85 -2.35
N ASP A 102 1.14 -2.78 -1.63
CA ASP A 102 2.55 -3.20 -1.73
C ASP A 102 2.92 -3.91 -3.03
N HIS A 103 1.90 -4.41 -3.77
CA HIS A 103 2.13 -5.08 -5.05
C HIS A 103 2.65 -4.08 -6.10
N VAL A 104 1.93 -2.99 -6.36
CA VAL A 104 2.32 -2.03 -7.41
C VAL A 104 3.56 -1.24 -7.02
N THR A 105 3.71 -0.88 -5.74
CA THR A 105 4.91 -0.20 -5.25
C THR A 105 6.17 -1.02 -5.48
N SER A 106 6.07 -2.35 -5.48
CA SER A 106 7.20 -3.22 -5.77
C SER A 106 7.73 -3.07 -7.20
N PHE A 107 6.85 -2.87 -8.19
CA PHE A 107 7.25 -2.56 -9.56
C PHE A 107 7.96 -1.21 -9.62
N VAL A 108 7.34 -0.17 -9.06
CA VAL A 108 7.91 1.19 -9.03
C VAL A 108 9.28 1.19 -8.38
N THR A 109 9.46 0.44 -7.29
CA THR A 109 10.75 0.30 -6.61
C THR A 109 11.79 -0.37 -7.50
N GLY A 110 11.44 -1.46 -8.19
CA GLY A 110 12.34 -2.12 -9.14
C GLY A 110 12.74 -1.23 -10.31
N LEU A 111 11.80 -0.43 -10.85
CA LEU A 111 12.07 0.54 -11.89
C LEU A 111 13.00 1.66 -11.39
N ALA A 112 12.74 2.21 -10.21
CA ALA A 112 13.55 3.26 -9.59
C ALA A 112 14.99 2.80 -9.26
N MET A 113 15.19 1.51 -8.99
CA MET A 113 16.52 0.94 -8.77
C MET A 113 17.34 0.78 -10.06
N LYS A 114 16.72 0.87 -11.24
CA LYS A 114 17.40 0.77 -12.54
C LYS A 114 16.90 1.86 -13.50
N PRO A 115 17.09 3.15 -13.15
CA PRO A 115 16.56 4.27 -13.94
C PRO A 115 17.16 4.32 -15.35
N ALA A 116 18.41 3.86 -15.52
CA ALA A 116 19.08 3.79 -16.82
C ALA A 116 18.41 2.87 -17.86
N MET A 117 17.40 2.07 -17.49
CA MET A 117 16.57 1.38 -18.48
C MET A 117 15.63 2.31 -19.25
N PHE A 118 15.44 3.54 -18.75
CA PHE A 118 14.58 4.57 -19.33
C PHE A 118 15.36 5.68 -20.00
N ASP A 119 16.69 5.66 -19.91
CA ASP A 119 17.55 6.51 -20.70
C ASP A 119 17.61 5.90 -22.11
N GLU A 120 17.38 6.71 -23.15
CA GLU A 120 17.38 6.29 -24.57
C GLU A 120 18.69 5.62 -25.01
#